data_AF-A0A832IS22-F1
#
_entry.id   AF-A0A832IS22-F1
#
_cell.length_a   1.000
_cell.length_b   1.000
_cell.length_c   1.000
_cell.angle_alpha   90.00
_cell.angle_beta   90.00
_cell.angle_gamma   90.00
#
_symmetry.space_group_name_H-M   'P 1'
#
loop_
_entity.id
_entity.type
_entity.pdbx_description
1 polymer ?
#
loop_
_entity_poly.entity_id
_entity_poly.type
_entity_poly.pdbx_seq_one_letter_code
_entity_poly.pdbx_strand_id
1 'polypeptide(L)'
;MSTRNYKPFCLEVKGDYACFTRPEMKVERVSYDVPTPSAVRGVFESIFWKPAIRWNVNKIEVLKPIQWISVRRNEVGAVMSERSNGIYIEDERQQRAGLFLKDVHYRFYATMEYIPVEKRKHLKFNTVPVFLWDPE
;
A
#
# COMPACT_ATOMS: atom_id res chain seq x y z
N MET A 1 -21.61 3.22 -18.42
CA MET A 1 -20.36 3.45 -17.66
C MET A 1 -20.22 4.93 -17.41
N SER A 2 -20.28 5.37 -16.15
CA SER A 2 -20.20 6.80 -15.79
C SER A 2 -18.85 7.37 -16.22
N THR A 3 -18.86 8.24 -17.22
CA THR A 3 -17.73 9.06 -17.68
C THR A 3 -17.39 10.07 -16.62
N ARG A 4 -16.62 9.64 -15.61
CA ARG A 4 -16.05 10.54 -14.62
C ARG A 4 -14.84 11.23 -15.24
N ASN A 5 -14.99 12.50 -15.60
CA ASN A 5 -13.94 13.37 -16.16
C ASN A 5 -12.91 13.79 -15.10
N TYR A 6 -12.26 12.83 -14.43
CA TYR A 6 -11.11 13.13 -13.57
C TYR A 6 -9.83 12.99 -14.39
N LYS A 7 -9.00 14.05 -14.42
CA LYS A 7 -7.67 13.96 -15.02
C LYS A 7 -6.83 12.95 -14.23
N PRO A 8 -6.22 11.94 -14.87
CA PRO A 8 -5.40 10.98 -14.16
C PRO A 8 -4.10 11.64 -13.68
N PHE A 9 -3.73 11.34 -12.46
CA PHE A 9 -2.41 11.59 -11.91
C PHE A 9 -1.45 10.50 -12.38
N CYS A 10 -0.20 10.88 -12.60
CA CYS A 10 0.87 10.00 -13.02
C CYS A 10 1.99 10.07 -11.99
N LEU A 11 2.43 8.92 -11.49
CA LEU A 11 3.56 8.80 -10.58
C LEU A 11 4.59 7.85 -11.18
N GLU A 12 5.85 8.27 -11.10
CA GLU A 12 6.97 7.39 -11.41
C GLU A 12 7.55 6.85 -10.11
N VAL A 13 7.61 5.52 -10.00
CA VAL A 13 7.96 4.82 -8.76
C VAL A 13 9.09 3.84 -9.08
N LYS A 14 10.19 3.95 -8.35
CA LYS A 14 11.38 3.11 -8.50
C LYS A 14 11.87 2.64 -7.14
N GLY A 15 12.55 1.50 -7.11
CA GLY A 15 13.15 0.98 -5.90
C GLY A 15 14.09 -0.18 -6.19
N ASP A 16 15.06 -0.39 -5.30
CA ASP A 16 16.03 -1.48 -5.44
C ASP A 16 15.36 -2.85 -5.29
N TYR A 17 14.29 -2.92 -4.49
CA TYR A 17 13.51 -4.13 -4.23
C TYR A 17 12.01 -3.86 -4.14
N ALA A 18 11.20 -4.85 -4.50
CA ALA A 18 9.76 -4.85 -4.22
C ALA A 18 9.23 -6.24 -3.85
N CYS A 19 8.16 -6.27 -3.07
CA CYS A 19 7.43 -7.51 -2.75
C CYS A 19 5.92 -7.23 -2.75
N PHE A 20 5.24 -7.76 -3.75
CA PHE A 20 3.78 -7.79 -3.83
C PHE A 20 3.33 -9.20 -3.46
N THR A 21 3.29 -9.50 -2.17
CA THR A 21 3.18 -10.89 -1.69
C THR A 21 1.92 -11.59 -2.21
N ARG A 22 2.13 -12.77 -2.80
CA ARG A 22 1.08 -13.71 -3.18
C ARG A 22 0.43 -14.31 -1.91
N PRO A 23 -0.90 -14.24 -1.75
CA PRO A 23 -1.57 -14.70 -0.53
C PRO A 23 -1.38 -16.19 -0.26
N GLU A 24 -1.27 -17.01 -1.31
CA GLU A 24 -1.02 -18.45 -1.23
C GLU A 24 0.36 -18.80 -0.64
N MET A 25 1.35 -17.91 -0.77
CA MET A 25 2.75 -18.14 -0.37
C MET A 25 3.19 -17.12 0.71
N LYS A 26 2.29 -16.77 1.62
CA LYS A 26 2.53 -15.75 2.67
C LYS A 26 3.66 -16.12 3.64
N VAL A 27 3.90 -17.42 3.85
CA VAL A 27 4.95 -17.90 4.76
C VAL A 27 6.34 -17.62 4.19
N GLU A 28 6.59 -18.02 2.95
CA GLU A 28 7.88 -17.85 2.23
C GLU A 28 7.93 -16.60 1.35
N ARG A 29 6.98 -15.68 1.50
CA ARG A 29 6.85 -14.39 0.79
C ARG A 29 7.37 -14.41 -0.65
N VAL A 30 6.54 -14.91 -1.56
CA VAL A 30 6.78 -14.81 -3.00
C VAL A 30 6.03 -13.60 -3.56
N SER A 31 6.73 -12.73 -4.29
CA SER A 31 6.09 -11.59 -4.95
C SER A 31 5.27 -12.02 -6.17
N TYR A 32 4.25 -11.25 -6.54
CA TYR A 32 3.78 -11.17 -7.92
C TYR A 32 4.84 -10.50 -8.78
N ASP A 33 4.79 -10.79 -10.07
CA ASP A 33 5.70 -10.27 -11.09
C ASP A 33 5.49 -8.77 -11.31
N VAL A 34 4.26 -8.30 -11.08
CA VAL A 34 3.84 -6.90 -11.23
C VAL A 34 3.08 -6.41 -9.99
N PRO A 35 3.08 -5.08 -9.73
CA PRO A 35 2.31 -4.49 -8.64
C PRO A 35 0.82 -4.80 -8.73
N THR A 36 0.20 -5.14 -7.59
CA THR A 36 -1.26 -5.28 -7.52
C THR A 36 -1.93 -3.90 -7.50
N PRO A 37 -3.17 -3.75 -8.03
CA PRO A 37 -3.89 -2.47 -7.95
C PRO A 37 -4.07 -1.95 -6.53
N SER A 38 -4.17 -2.84 -5.53
CA SER A 38 -4.24 -2.46 -4.12
C SER A 38 -2.93 -1.86 -3.61
N ALA A 39 -1.78 -2.42 -3.99
CA ALA A 39 -0.47 -1.85 -3.65
C ALA A 39 -0.27 -0.49 -4.31
N VAL A 40 -0.62 -0.35 -5.59
CA VAL A 40 -0.54 0.93 -6.31
C VAL A 40 -1.43 1.98 -5.67
N ARG A 41 -2.67 1.63 -5.31
CA ARG A 41 -3.56 2.51 -4.55
C ARG A 41 -2.91 2.95 -3.23
N GLY A 42 -2.29 2.02 -2.51
CA GLY A 42 -1.55 2.32 -1.28
C GLY A 42 -0.42 3.34 -1.45
N VAL A 43 0.28 3.32 -2.60
CA VAL A 43 1.31 4.32 -2.93
C VAL A 43 0.72 5.71 -3.14
N PHE A 44 -0.43 5.83 -3.81
CA PHE A 44 -1.12 7.13 -3.92
C PHE A 44 -1.63 7.61 -2.56
N GLU A 45 -2.20 6.71 -1.76
CA GLU A 45 -2.72 7.01 -0.43
C GLU A 45 -1.63 7.44 0.56
N SER A 46 -0.42 6.91 0.44
CA SER A 46 0.71 7.32 1.30
C SER A 46 1.22 8.73 1.00
N ILE A 47 1.02 9.23 -0.23
CA ILE A 47 1.35 10.61 -0.60
C ILE A 47 0.22 11.55 -0.16
N PHE A 48 -1.02 11.22 -0.51
CA PHE A 48 -2.18 12.01 -0.11
C PHE A 48 -3.43 11.16 0.06
N TRP A 49 -3.98 11.20 1.27
CA TRP A 49 -5.26 10.57 1.58
C TRP A 49 -6.08 11.39 2.59
N LYS A 50 -7.39 11.44 2.35
CA LYS A 50 -8.41 11.92 3.27
C LYS A 50 -9.66 11.05 3.12
N PRO A 51 -10.53 10.95 4.14
CA PRO A 51 -11.81 10.25 4.03
C PRO A 51 -12.74 10.79 2.92
N ALA A 52 -12.49 12.02 2.48
CA ALA A 52 -13.21 12.70 1.41
C ALA A 52 -12.82 12.26 -0.01
N ILE A 53 -11.76 11.45 -0.17
CA ILE A 53 -11.24 11.08 -1.49
C ILE A 53 -11.06 9.57 -1.64
N ARG A 54 -11.08 9.10 -2.88
CA ARG A 54 -10.75 7.71 -3.24
C ARG A 54 -9.86 7.69 -4.48
N TRP A 55 -8.79 6.92 -4.41
CA TRP A 55 -7.92 6.65 -5.55
C TRP A 55 -8.40 5.44 -6.34
N ASN A 56 -8.64 5.64 -7.64
CA ASN A 56 -8.99 4.59 -8.58
C ASN A 56 -7.81 4.37 -9.52
N VAL A 57 -7.17 3.21 -9.46
CA VAL A 57 -6.04 2.87 -10.33
C VAL A 57 -6.55 2.64 -11.76
N ASN A 58 -5.94 3.30 -12.73
CA ASN A 58 -6.33 3.24 -14.13
C ASN A 58 -5.38 2.36 -14.96
N LYS A 59 -4.06 2.55 -14.78
CA LYS A 59 -3.03 1.90 -15.59
C LYS A 59 -1.75 1.73 -14.80
N ILE A 60 -1.05 0.62 -15.05
CA ILE A 60 0.27 0.33 -14.51
C ILE A 60 1.18 0.05 -15.70
N GLU A 61 2.25 0.82 -15.86
CA GLU A 61 3.32 0.55 -16.82
C GLU A 61 4.53 -0.02 -16.09
N VAL A 62 5.09 -1.08 -16.64
CA VAL A 62 6.33 -1.70 -16.16
C VAL A 62 7.45 -1.20 -17.06
N LEU A 63 8.36 -0.41 -16.49
CA LEU A 63 9.42 0.29 -17.24
C LEU A 63 10.73 -0.50 -17.27
N LYS A 64 10.92 -1.45 -16.34
CA LYS A 64 12.09 -2.33 -16.28
C LYS A 64 11.69 -3.81 -16.36
N PRO A 65 12.56 -4.67 -16.91
CA PRO A 65 12.30 -6.10 -16.97
C PRO A 65 12.17 -6.69 -15.56
N ILE A 66 11.35 -7.73 -15.43
CA ILE A 66 11.13 -8.41 -14.15
C ILE A 66 12.39 -9.21 -13.80
N GLN A 67 12.99 -8.87 -12.66
CA GLN A 67 14.15 -9.56 -12.11
C GLN A 67 13.85 -10.03 -10.69
N TRP A 68 14.35 -11.20 -10.34
CA TRP A 68 14.10 -11.83 -9.05
C TRP A 68 15.37 -11.85 -8.20
N ILE A 69 15.18 -11.77 -6.89
CA ILE A 69 16.24 -11.99 -5.91
C ILE A 69 15.69 -12.83 -4.75
N SER A 70 16.48 -13.80 -4.30
CA SER A 70 16.19 -14.58 -3.10
C SER A 70 16.86 -13.92 -1.90
N VAL A 71 16.07 -13.63 -0.86
CA VAL A 71 16.56 -13.04 0.40
C VAL A 71 16.08 -13.91 1.55
N ARG A 72 16.98 -14.28 2.46
CA ARG A 72 16.63 -14.95 3.72
C ARG A 72 16.78 -13.98 4.88
N ARG A 73 15.77 -13.93 5.75
CA ARG A 73 15.77 -13.06 6.93
C ARG A 73 15.37 -13.84 8.17
N ASN A 74 15.92 -13.42 9.29
CA ASN A 74 15.46 -13.87 10.60
C ASN A 74 14.26 -12.99 10.99
N GLU A 75 13.11 -13.60 11.18
CA GLU A 75 11.86 -12.96 11.60
C GLU A 75 11.37 -13.60 12.90
N VAL A 76 10.55 -12.89 13.67
CA VAL A 76 9.91 -13.43 14.87
C VAL A 76 8.72 -14.30 14.44
N GLY A 77 8.67 -15.54 14.93
CA GLY A 77 7.67 -16.54 14.59
C GLY A 77 6.35 -16.42 15.35
N ALA A 78 6.37 -15.79 16.52
CA ALA A 78 5.24 -15.66 17.42
C ALA A 78 4.69 -14.23 17.51
N VAL A 79 3.40 -14.12 17.82
CA VAL A 79 2.75 -12.86 18.20
C VAL A 79 2.52 -12.87 19.71
N MET A 80 2.90 -11.80 20.39
CA MET A 80 2.75 -11.70 21.84
C MET A 80 1.26 -11.64 22.22
N SER A 81 0.89 -12.33 23.29
CA SER A 81 -0.46 -12.29 23.86
C SER A 81 -0.43 -11.79 25.29
N GLU A 82 -1.57 -11.32 25.81
CA GLU A 82 -1.70 -10.89 27.21
C GLU A 82 -1.40 -12.01 28.23
N ARG A 83 -1.44 -13.27 27.80
CA ARG A 83 -1.17 -14.45 28.63
C ARG A 83 0.29 -14.91 28.59
N SER A 84 1.09 -14.38 27.67
CA SER A 84 2.49 -14.78 27.52
C SER A 84 3.40 -13.91 28.37
N ASN A 85 4.37 -14.54 29.06
CA ASN A 85 5.36 -13.84 29.89
C ASN A 85 6.44 -13.10 29.10
N GLY A 86 6.42 -13.18 27.78
CA GLY A 86 7.43 -12.60 26.88
C GLY A 86 7.63 -13.46 25.64
N ILE A 87 8.34 -12.90 24.65
CA ILE A 87 8.88 -13.66 23.52
C ILE A 87 10.39 -13.73 23.72
N TYR A 88 10.92 -14.95 23.88
CA TYR A 88 12.35 -15.17 23.87
C TYR A 88 12.80 -15.41 22.42
N ILE A 89 13.64 -14.51 21.90
CA ILE A 89 13.97 -14.48 20.47
C ILE A 89 14.70 -15.76 20.04
N GLU A 90 15.54 -16.35 20.89
CA GLU A 90 16.27 -17.58 20.53
C GLU A 90 15.32 -18.76 20.30
N ASP A 91 14.19 -18.81 21.01
CA ASP A 91 13.21 -19.90 20.90
C ASP A 91 12.23 -19.68 19.75
N GLU A 92 11.88 -18.41 19.48
CA GLU A 92 10.83 -18.02 18.54
C GLU A 92 11.37 -17.44 17.21
N ARG A 93 12.68 -17.54 16.97
CA ARG A 93 13.30 -17.07 15.71
C ARG A 93 12.98 -18.02 14.57
N GLN A 94 12.39 -17.49 13.51
CA GLN A 94 12.14 -18.20 12.26
C GLN A 94 12.97 -17.62 11.13
N GLN A 95 13.59 -18.47 10.33
CA GLN A 95 14.21 -18.06 9.08
C GLN A 95 13.20 -18.15 7.95
N ARG A 96 12.89 -17.01 7.34
CA ARG A 96 12.00 -16.95 6.18
C ARG A 96 12.80 -16.59 4.95
N ALA A 97 12.76 -17.48 3.96
CA ALA A 97 13.14 -17.13 2.61
C ALA A 97 12.03 -16.27 1.99
N GLY A 98 12.41 -15.39 1.08
CA GLY A 98 11.49 -14.61 0.26
C GLY A 98 12.04 -14.44 -1.13
N LEU A 99 11.14 -14.51 -2.12
CA LEU A 99 11.45 -14.26 -3.52
C LEU A 99 10.90 -12.88 -3.90
N PHE A 100 11.81 -11.91 -3.97
CA PHE A 100 11.53 -10.49 -4.16
C PHE A 100 11.82 -10.08 -5.60
N LEU A 101 11.23 -8.97 -6.03
CA LEU A 101 11.64 -8.28 -7.24
C LEU A 101 12.86 -7.41 -6.96
N LYS A 102 13.74 -7.27 -7.95
CA LYS A 102 14.95 -6.44 -7.90
C LYS A 102 14.91 -5.38 -8.99
N ASP A 103 15.46 -4.20 -8.69
CA ASP A 103 15.64 -3.08 -9.61
C ASP A 103 14.35 -2.71 -10.36
N VAL A 104 13.32 -2.39 -9.59
CA VAL A 104 11.98 -2.16 -10.12
C VAL A 104 11.77 -0.71 -10.51
N HIS A 105 11.03 -0.51 -11.61
CA HIS A 105 10.66 0.82 -12.09
C HIS A 105 9.31 0.77 -12.79
N TYR A 106 8.40 1.61 -12.33
CA TYR A 106 7.00 1.62 -12.76
C TYR A 106 6.52 3.04 -13.03
N ARG A 107 5.49 3.13 -13.86
CA ARG A 107 4.65 4.33 -13.97
C ARG A 107 3.21 3.98 -13.62
N PHE A 108 2.68 4.63 -12.60
CA PHE A 108 1.33 4.40 -12.11
C PHE A 108 0.42 5.54 -12.50
N TYR A 109 -0.78 5.20 -12.95
CA TYR A 109 -1.83 6.14 -13.29
C TYR A 109 -3.05 5.88 -12.42
N ALA A 110 -3.52 6.92 -11.74
CA ALA A 110 -4.73 6.85 -10.93
C ALA A 110 -5.55 8.14 -11.01
N THR A 111 -6.85 8.01 -10.85
CA THR A 111 -7.82 9.11 -10.81
C THR A 111 -8.29 9.31 -9.38
N MET A 112 -8.30 10.56 -8.93
CA MET A 112 -8.80 10.92 -7.62
C MET A 112 -10.28 11.26 -7.72
N GLU A 113 -11.12 10.45 -7.06
CA GLU A 113 -12.54 10.71 -6.91
C GLU A 113 -12.80 11.46 -5.62
N TYR A 114 -13.48 12.61 -5.70
CA TYR A 114 -14.04 13.26 -4.52
C TYR A 114 -15.35 12.58 -4.12
N ILE A 115 -15.49 12.29 -2.82
CA ILE A 115 -16.71 11.73 -2.22
C ILE A 115 -17.48 12.89 -1.57
N PRO A 116 -18.65 13.28 -2.13
CA PRO A 116 -19.53 14.29 -1.54
C PRO A 116 -19.92 13.94 -0.10
N VAL A 117 -20.15 14.96 0.73
CA VAL A 117 -20.38 14.81 2.17
C VAL A 117 -21.55 13.86 2.45
N GLU A 118 -22.60 13.95 1.64
CA GLU A 118 -23.84 13.16 1.77
C GLU A 118 -23.60 11.65 1.54
N LYS A 119 -22.53 11.29 0.83
CA LYS A 119 -22.19 9.89 0.49
C LYS A 119 -21.16 9.29 1.43
N ARG A 120 -20.68 10.02 2.44
CA ARG A 120 -19.67 9.53 3.39
C ARG A 120 -20.34 8.68 4.46
N LYS A 121 -19.89 7.42 4.61
CA LYS A 121 -20.48 6.44 5.55
C LYS A 121 -20.32 6.82 7.04
N HIS A 122 -19.33 7.65 7.37
CA HIS A 122 -19.05 8.09 8.75
C HIS A 122 -19.34 9.59 8.88
N LEU A 123 -20.59 9.95 9.16
CA LEU A 123 -21.09 11.34 9.23
C LEU A 123 -20.68 12.10 10.51
N LYS A 124 -19.81 11.53 11.36
CA LYS A 124 -19.32 12.21 12.57
C LYS A 124 -18.08 13.03 12.27
N PHE A 125 -18.22 14.10 11.49
CA PHE A 125 -17.20 15.13 11.42
C PHE A 125 -17.67 16.28 12.31
N ASN A 126 -16.94 16.54 13.40
CA ASN A 126 -17.12 17.79 14.13
C ASN A 126 -16.70 18.91 13.18
N THR A 127 -17.55 19.91 13.02
CA THR A 127 -17.16 21.14 12.32
C THR A 127 -15.91 21.70 12.98
N VAL A 128 -14.96 22.16 12.16
CA VAL A 128 -13.77 22.83 12.69
C VAL A 128 -14.25 24.04 13.50
N PRO A 129 -13.88 24.17 14.78
CA PRO A 129 -14.26 25.32 15.59
C PRO A 129 -13.96 26.63 14.85
N VAL A 130 -14.88 27.58 14.94
CA VAL A 130 -14.84 28.85 14.19
C VAL A 130 -13.53 29.62 14.40
N PHE A 131 -12.89 29.47 15.57
CA PHE A 131 -11.62 30.15 15.87
C PHE A 131 -10.41 29.65 15.06
N LEU A 132 -10.50 28.49 14.40
CA LEU A 132 -9.46 27.92 13.54
C LEU A 132 -9.67 28.25 12.06
N TRP A 133 -10.69 29.06 11.73
CA TRP A 133 -10.92 29.50 10.36
C TRP A 133 -10.03 30.71 10.10
N ASP A 134 -9.25 30.65 9.02
CA ASP A 134 -8.52 31.83 8.55
C ASP A 134 -9.55 32.87 8.08
N PRO A 135 -9.44 34.15 8.50
CA PRO A 135 -10.29 35.20 7.97
C PRO A 135 -10.01 35.35 6.47
N GLU A 136 -11.09 35.42 5.67
CA GLU A 136 -11.05 35.69 4.22
C GLU A 136 -10.33 36.99 3.87
#